data_AF-A0A1I8A4I2-F1
#
_entry.id   AF-A0A1I8A4I2-F1
#
_cell.length_a   1.000
_cell.length_b   1.000
_cell.length_c   1.000
_cell.angle_alpha   90.00
_cell.angle_beta   90.00
_cell.angle_gamma   90.00
#
_symmetry.space_group_name_H-M   'P 1'
#
loop_
_entity.id
_entity.type
_entity.pdbx_description
1 polymer ?
#
loop_
_entity_poly.entity_id
_entity_poly.type
_entity_poly.pdbx_seq_one_letter_code
_entity_poly.pdbx_strand_id
1 'polypeptide(L)'
;MSSTSRNYSIFDMAKHGSVASMWSTALEEANNLLNEWYKACKTATTADEENAGFINIVKKLRDLGVLESGETMEQFMKVSINSVIQKLATLLNRQGSEHRSKSISRMDCLARLFSMIIMKSNSNNDEQRTKHLQQTLKVICDITVTDCKEFGASFNGYPHERLLLSLLTYQMQQFKDRPALIFNLSDSYAYVLCCYSLVSVTTTFRRAMTLLQPVCIPNFAASWLDILSDPIFIKLCLTNPVYLDHSRNNYAMLLAQCLKYLVTFVGDKMSSDTFPFCESVLRLFVRLYEYPEVLYQNASLLASFVPFRFVQLRNIILSATPSYIKLSNPFVVAETYEDVKELKDHPDISIDLKIKYPKKIDDKLRNFLRSRELRLESITQEFHDCKTGKYNVPPLCEFVLRLGMFGISYLQLNGYPVTYKNVEEDVFLKIFLFFCDDLSWEGRYIMFNAMANQLRYPNVHTHYFLSMLLAMYQKLDEWSKEVLVRVLLERVVACRPHPWGLTVIMVELVKNRKYQLWQQKFVHMSPDIEKAILSIARSCGVDLKARSEVGSERGAISDSMSQDDVKI
;
A
#
# COMPACT_ATOMS: atom_id res chain seq x y z
N MET A 1 35.57 -13.64 5.15
CA MET A 1 34.63 -12.77 5.86
C MET A 1 35.20 -12.49 7.25
N SER A 2 36.02 -11.44 7.35
CA SER A 2 36.67 -11.05 8.60
C SER A 2 35.66 -10.43 9.55
N SER A 3 35.57 -11.00 10.74
CA SER A 3 34.80 -10.50 11.86
C SER A 3 35.30 -9.13 12.32
N THR A 4 34.66 -8.06 11.88
CA THR A 4 34.69 -6.79 12.63
C THR A 4 33.76 -6.94 13.83
N SER A 5 34.24 -7.60 14.88
CA SER A 5 33.66 -7.47 16.21
C SER A 5 33.84 -6.01 16.63
N ARG A 6 32.79 -5.19 16.57
CA ARG A 6 32.78 -3.97 17.37
C ARG A 6 32.73 -4.39 18.84
N ASN A 7 33.86 -4.21 19.52
CA ASN A 7 33.79 -3.71 20.88
C ASN A 7 33.09 -2.36 20.77
N TYR A 8 31.79 -2.31 21.05
CA TYR A 8 31.25 -1.06 21.59
C TYR A 8 31.87 -0.94 22.97
N SER A 9 33.10 -0.44 22.97
CA SER A 9 33.66 0.15 24.16
C SER A 9 32.65 1.20 24.56
N ILE A 10 32.12 1.10 25.78
CA ILE A 10 31.35 2.15 26.47
C ILE A 10 32.09 3.52 26.44
N PHE A 11 33.31 3.54 25.91
CA PHE A 11 34.32 4.58 25.90
C PHE A 11 34.24 5.62 24.77
N ASP A 12 33.51 5.42 23.67
CA ASP A 12 33.46 6.45 22.61
C ASP A 12 32.56 7.65 22.97
N MET A 13 31.82 7.57 24.09
CA MET A 13 31.11 8.71 24.70
C MET A 13 31.89 9.37 25.85
N ALA A 14 33.05 8.83 26.23
CA ALA A 14 33.85 9.34 27.35
C ALA A 14 34.83 10.43 26.90
N LYS A 15 34.31 11.60 26.53
CA LYS A 15 35.13 12.83 26.51
C LYS A 15 34.77 13.70 27.73
N HIS A 16 35.62 13.53 28.76
CA HIS A 16 35.87 14.38 29.94
C HIS A 16 34.99 14.20 31.20
N GLY A 17 35.62 13.76 32.31
CA GLY A 17 35.15 13.92 33.71
C GLY A 17 34.91 12.63 34.51
N SER A 18 35.11 12.65 35.84
CA SER A 18 34.87 11.49 36.75
C SER A 18 33.39 11.08 36.84
N VAL A 19 32.49 12.01 36.51
CA VAL A 19 31.05 11.77 36.39
C VAL A 19 30.75 10.85 35.20
N ALA A 20 31.48 10.99 34.09
CA ALA A 20 31.33 10.14 32.90
C ALA A 20 31.78 8.69 33.16
N SER A 21 32.83 8.49 33.97
CA SER A 21 33.30 7.14 34.35
C SER A 21 32.39 6.45 35.36
N MET A 22 31.81 7.18 36.31
CA MET A 22 30.82 6.61 37.23
C MET A 22 29.54 6.21 36.48
N TRP A 23 29.14 7.03 35.51
CA TRP A 23 27.99 6.77 34.67
C TRP A 23 28.19 5.58 33.72
N SER A 24 29.41 5.39 33.18
CA SER A 24 29.73 4.19 32.39
C SER A 24 29.60 2.91 33.21
N THR A 25 30.01 2.93 34.48
CA THR A 25 29.88 1.78 35.39
C THR A 25 28.41 1.52 35.74
N ALA A 26 27.64 2.56 36.05
CA ALA A 26 26.21 2.43 36.34
C ALA A 26 25.42 1.86 35.14
N LEU A 27 25.76 2.25 33.91
CA LEU A 27 25.16 1.70 32.69
C LEU A 27 25.56 0.24 32.45
N GLU A 28 26.78 -0.14 32.77
CA GLU A 28 27.25 -1.54 32.66
C GLU A 28 26.57 -2.43 33.69
N GLU A 29 26.42 -1.96 34.94
CA GLU A 29 25.66 -2.63 35.98
C GLU A 29 24.17 -2.73 35.61
N ALA A 30 23.57 -1.66 35.08
CA ALA A 30 22.19 -1.67 34.60
C ALA A 30 21.99 -2.66 33.44
N ASN A 31 22.98 -2.81 32.55
CA ASN A 31 22.96 -3.81 31.49
C ASN A 31 23.08 -5.24 32.04
N ASN A 32 23.80 -5.45 33.15
CA ASN A 32 23.85 -6.74 33.84
C ASN A 32 22.48 -7.13 34.43
N LEU A 33 21.68 -6.15 34.86
CA LEU A 33 20.30 -6.38 35.32
C LEU A 33 19.40 -6.97 34.22
N LEU A 34 19.71 -6.77 32.93
CA LEU A 34 18.95 -7.40 31.84
C LEU A 34 19.07 -8.93 31.86
N ASN A 35 20.20 -9.48 32.30
CA ASN A 35 20.35 -10.92 32.45
C ASN A 35 19.53 -11.44 33.64
N GLU A 36 19.45 -10.67 34.74
CA GLU A 36 18.57 -10.99 35.87
C GLU A 36 17.10 -10.95 35.44
N TRP A 37 16.69 -9.90 34.73
CA TRP A 37 15.35 -9.77 34.18
C TRP A 37 15.00 -10.91 33.21
N TYR A 38 15.91 -11.26 32.31
CA TYR A 38 15.74 -12.39 31.41
C TYR A 38 15.52 -13.72 32.16
N LYS A 39 16.27 -13.95 33.25
CA LYS A 39 16.07 -15.12 34.12
C LYS A 39 14.71 -15.06 34.80
N ALA A 40 14.33 -13.92 35.38
CA ALA A 40 13.04 -13.73 36.02
C ALA A 40 11.87 -14.01 35.06
N CYS A 41 11.94 -13.52 33.82
CA CYS A 41 10.96 -13.80 32.77
C CYS A 41 10.83 -15.29 32.41
N LYS A 42 11.90 -16.08 32.59
CA LYS A 42 11.91 -17.52 32.30
C LYS A 42 11.44 -18.37 33.46
N THR A 43 11.67 -17.91 34.70
CA THR A 43 11.29 -18.63 35.91
C THR A 43 9.87 -18.30 36.37
N ALA A 44 9.36 -17.11 36.03
CA ALA A 44 8.01 -16.70 36.42
C ALA A 44 6.95 -17.60 35.75
N THR A 45 6.14 -18.23 36.60
CA THR A 45 4.99 -19.06 36.19
C THR A 45 3.67 -18.32 36.33
N THR A 46 3.63 -17.29 37.18
CA THR A 46 2.46 -16.44 37.43
C THR A 46 2.75 -14.97 37.11
N ALA A 47 1.68 -14.18 36.87
CA ALA A 47 1.81 -12.74 36.67
C ALA A 47 2.35 -12.02 37.91
N ASP A 48 2.06 -12.53 39.12
CA ASP A 48 2.51 -11.93 40.38
C ASP A 48 4.02 -12.11 40.60
N GLU A 49 4.56 -13.30 40.30
CA GLU A 49 6.00 -13.57 40.33
C GLU A 49 6.76 -12.65 39.36
N GLU A 50 6.21 -12.48 38.16
CA GLU A 50 6.77 -11.59 37.17
C GLU A 50 6.72 -10.12 37.61
N ASN A 51 5.59 -9.70 38.19
CA ASN A 51 5.42 -8.36 38.74
C ASN A 51 6.42 -8.07 39.85
N ALA A 52 6.68 -9.04 40.74
CA ALA A 52 7.69 -8.93 41.78
C ALA A 52 9.11 -8.83 41.19
N GLY A 53 9.43 -9.66 40.20
CA GLY A 53 10.69 -9.58 39.46
C GLY A 53 10.89 -8.21 38.80
N PHE A 54 9.86 -7.67 38.17
CA PHE A 54 9.88 -6.35 37.55
C PHE A 54 10.14 -5.25 38.60
N ILE A 55 9.41 -5.26 39.73
CA ILE A 55 9.58 -4.26 40.80
C ILE A 55 11.00 -4.27 41.33
N ASN A 56 11.59 -5.45 41.53
CA ASN A 56 12.98 -5.59 41.96
C ASN A 56 13.96 -4.95 40.97
N ILE A 57 13.79 -5.22 39.66
CA ILE A 57 14.63 -4.63 38.62
C ILE A 57 14.47 -3.10 38.56
N VAL A 58 13.24 -2.59 38.62
CA VAL A 58 12.98 -1.14 38.61
C VAL A 58 13.58 -0.45 39.84
N LYS A 59 13.53 -1.09 41.01
CA LYS A 59 14.17 -0.56 42.23
C LYS A 59 15.67 -0.44 42.05
N LYS A 60 16.34 -1.51 41.58
CA LYS A 60 17.78 -1.48 41.30
C LYS A 60 18.14 -0.42 40.24
N LEU A 61 17.34 -0.27 39.18
CA LEU A 61 17.56 0.77 38.17
C LEU A 61 17.39 2.19 38.74
N ARG A 62 16.47 2.39 39.69
CA ARG A 62 16.32 3.66 40.41
C ARG A 62 17.52 3.93 41.31
N ASP A 63 17.98 2.94 42.05
CA ASP A 63 19.14 3.05 42.94
C ASP A 63 20.44 3.38 42.17
N LEU A 64 20.52 2.95 40.90
CA LEU A 64 21.62 3.30 39.97
C LEU A 64 21.46 4.68 39.30
N GLY A 65 20.40 5.43 39.58
CA GLY A 65 20.15 6.75 38.98
C GLY A 65 19.67 6.72 37.52
N VAL A 66 19.43 5.53 36.94
CA VAL A 66 19.06 5.37 35.52
C VAL A 66 17.71 6.00 35.20
N LEU A 67 16.79 5.95 36.16
CA LEU A 67 15.41 6.42 36.01
C LEU A 67 15.19 7.88 36.47
N GLU A 68 16.26 8.63 36.75
CA GLU A 68 16.16 10.00 37.29
C GLU A 68 15.78 11.04 36.24
N SER A 69 16.20 10.85 34.99
CA SER A 69 15.93 11.77 33.88
C SER A 69 15.57 11.05 32.58
N GLY A 70 14.97 11.79 31.64
CA GLY A 70 14.69 11.26 30.30
C GLY A 70 15.96 10.92 29.51
N GLU A 71 17.04 11.67 29.70
CA GLU A 71 18.31 11.46 29.01
C GLU A 71 19.02 10.19 29.49
N THR A 72 19.05 9.97 30.81
CA THR A 72 19.65 8.77 31.40
C THR A 72 18.90 7.50 30.99
N MET A 73 17.56 7.57 30.93
CA MET A 73 16.73 6.48 30.44
C MET A 73 16.97 6.20 28.94
N GLU A 74 17.12 7.24 28.12
CA GLU A 74 17.46 7.09 26.70
C GLU A 74 18.82 6.40 26.50
N GLN A 75 19.83 6.79 27.28
CA GLN A 75 21.16 6.16 27.23
C GLN A 75 21.10 4.70 27.67
N PHE A 76 20.36 4.38 28.74
CA PHE A 76 20.13 3.01 29.16
C PHE A 76 19.43 2.17 28.09
N MET A 77 18.40 2.71 27.43
CA MET A 77 17.74 2.02 26.32
C MET A 77 18.71 1.72 25.18
N LYS A 78 19.55 2.69 24.79
CA LYS A 78 20.59 2.49 23.75
C LYS A 78 21.56 1.38 24.11
N VAL A 79 22.13 1.41 25.32
CA VAL A 79 23.07 0.37 25.80
C VAL A 79 22.39 -1.00 25.86
N SER A 80 21.16 -1.05 26.37
CA SER A 80 20.40 -2.30 26.50
C SER A 80 20.08 -2.95 25.15
N ILE A 81 19.62 -2.14 24.19
CA ILE A 81 19.32 -2.61 22.83
C ILE A 81 20.61 -3.12 22.17
N ASN A 82 21.69 -2.35 22.19
CA ASN A 82 22.97 -2.73 21.57
C ASN A 82 23.55 -4.00 22.18
N SER A 83 23.50 -4.14 23.51
CA SER A 83 23.95 -5.34 24.24
C SER A 83 23.17 -6.58 23.81
N VAL A 84 21.84 -6.48 23.66
CA VAL A 84 21.02 -7.60 23.18
C VAL A 84 21.31 -7.90 21.71
N ILE A 85 21.44 -6.89 20.84
CA ILE A 85 21.77 -7.06 19.41
C ILE A 85 23.13 -7.73 19.22
N GLN A 86 24.16 -7.33 19.97
CA GLN A 86 25.48 -7.97 19.91
C GLN A 86 25.41 -9.43 20.34
N LYS A 87 24.72 -9.71 21.46
CA LYS A 87 24.49 -11.10 21.92
C LYS A 87 23.74 -11.90 20.85
N LEU A 88 22.74 -11.32 20.18
CA LEU A 88 22.03 -11.96 19.06
C LEU A 88 22.97 -12.29 17.91
N ALA A 89 23.81 -11.35 17.47
CA ALA A 89 24.78 -11.56 16.39
C ALA A 89 25.76 -12.70 16.73
N THR A 90 26.29 -12.73 17.97
CA THR A 90 27.19 -13.82 18.38
C THR A 90 26.52 -15.19 18.44
N LEU A 91 25.24 -15.25 18.84
CA LEU A 91 24.48 -16.50 18.94
C LEU A 91 23.99 -17.00 17.58
N LEU A 92 23.64 -16.10 16.65
CA LEU A 92 23.25 -16.46 15.28
C LEU A 92 24.44 -17.05 14.49
N ASN A 93 25.66 -16.58 14.76
CA ASN A 93 26.87 -17.16 14.17
C ASN A 93 27.18 -18.58 14.68
N ARG A 94 26.66 -18.97 15.86
CA ARG A 94 26.79 -20.31 16.42
C ARG A 94 25.57 -21.13 15.96
N GLN A 95 25.69 -21.76 14.79
CA GLN A 95 24.59 -22.50 14.14
C GLN A 95 23.88 -23.46 15.12
N GLY A 96 22.59 -23.24 15.37
CA GLY A 96 21.75 -24.10 16.22
C GLY A 96 20.36 -23.52 16.50
N SER A 97 19.31 -24.33 16.36
CA SER A 97 17.89 -23.92 16.58
C SER A 97 17.65 -23.39 18.00
N GLU A 98 18.30 -23.99 18.99
CA GLU A 98 18.19 -23.60 20.41
C GLU A 98 18.79 -22.22 20.69
N HIS A 99 19.91 -21.87 20.04
CA HIS A 99 20.56 -20.56 20.17
C HIS A 99 19.72 -19.45 19.54
N ARG A 100 18.97 -19.76 18.47
CA ARG A 100 18.02 -18.84 17.84
C ARG A 100 16.79 -18.59 18.74
N SER A 101 16.26 -19.62 19.39
CA SER A 101 15.15 -19.48 20.35
C SER A 101 15.54 -18.66 21.59
N LYS A 102 16.72 -18.94 22.18
CA LYS A 102 17.28 -18.17 23.30
C LYS A 102 17.50 -16.70 22.94
N SER A 103 17.97 -16.47 21.72
CA SER A 103 18.18 -15.15 21.12
C SER A 103 16.87 -14.35 21.04
N ILE A 104 15.85 -14.91 20.38
CA ILE A 104 14.52 -14.31 20.25
C ILE A 104 13.94 -13.94 21.61
N SER A 105 14.04 -14.87 22.57
CA SER A 105 13.49 -14.67 23.90
C SER A 105 14.13 -13.50 24.66
N ARG A 106 15.39 -13.16 24.41
CA ARG A 106 16.04 -12.01 25.06
C ARG A 106 15.49 -10.69 24.55
N MET A 107 15.26 -10.60 23.24
CA MET A 107 14.64 -9.42 22.65
C MET A 107 13.20 -9.24 23.16
N ASP A 108 12.47 -10.34 23.27
CA ASP A 108 11.11 -10.32 23.84
C ASP A 108 11.12 -9.85 25.31
N CYS A 109 12.06 -10.35 26.13
CA CYS A 109 12.18 -9.89 27.52
C CYS A 109 12.54 -8.40 27.60
N LEU A 110 13.41 -7.90 26.72
CA LEU A 110 13.74 -6.47 26.69
C LEU A 110 12.51 -5.63 26.32
N ALA A 111 11.78 -6.02 25.26
CA ALA A 111 10.53 -5.37 24.87
C ALA A 111 9.49 -5.39 26.00
N ARG A 112 9.40 -6.51 26.72
CA ARG A 112 8.53 -6.67 27.89
C ARG A 112 8.90 -5.71 29.01
N LEU A 113 10.19 -5.54 29.31
CA LEU A 113 10.68 -4.58 30.30
C LEU A 113 10.26 -3.15 29.94
N PHE A 114 10.54 -2.72 28.71
CA PHE A 114 10.16 -1.37 28.25
C PHE A 114 8.65 -1.17 28.29
N SER A 115 7.88 -2.16 27.85
CA SER A 115 6.41 -2.12 27.92
C SER A 115 5.93 -1.97 29.37
N MET A 116 6.45 -2.76 30.31
CA MET A 116 6.07 -2.68 31.72
C MET A 116 6.49 -1.37 32.37
N ILE A 117 7.65 -0.80 32.01
CA ILE A 117 8.06 0.53 32.46
C ILE A 117 7.05 1.57 31.99
N ILE A 118 6.69 1.59 30.70
CA ILE A 118 5.69 2.53 30.15
C ILE A 118 4.35 2.38 30.88
N MET A 119 3.89 1.15 31.05
CA MET A 119 2.57 0.85 31.59
C MET A 119 2.44 1.13 33.09
N LYS A 120 3.44 0.72 33.88
CA LYS A 120 3.35 0.78 35.35
C LYS A 120 3.82 2.11 35.93
N SER A 121 4.70 2.85 35.24
CA SER A 121 5.15 4.18 35.70
C SER A 121 4.03 5.22 35.67
N ASN A 122 3.04 5.07 34.78
CA ASN A 122 1.96 6.04 34.58
C ASN A 122 0.60 5.32 34.49
N SER A 123 0.29 4.48 35.49
CA SER A 123 -0.90 3.61 35.47
C SER A 123 -2.21 4.37 35.24
N ASN A 124 -2.28 5.63 35.67
CA ASN A 124 -3.49 6.46 35.61
C ASN A 124 -3.37 7.63 34.62
N ASN A 125 -2.29 7.74 33.84
CA ASN A 125 -2.06 8.87 32.93
C ASN A 125 -1.70 8.41 31.51
N ASP A 126 -2.73 8.26 30.68
CA ASP A 126 -2.64 7.82 29.29
C ASP A 126 -1.80 8.76 28.41
N GLU A 127 -1.82 10.07 28.69
CA GLU A 127 -1.03 11.06 27.96
C GLU A 127 0.47 10.85 28.23
N GLN A 128 0.84 10.66 29.50
CA GLN A 128 2.23 10.37 29.87
C GLN A 128 2.68 9.00 29.34
N ARG A 129 1.82 7.97 29.37
CA ARG A 129 2.13 6.68 28.72
C ARG A 129 2.41 6.85 27.23
N THR A 130 1.59 7.62 26.54
CA THR A 130 1.77 7.91 25.11
C THR A 130 3.09 8.65 24.84
N LYS A 131 3.45 9.63 25.67
CA LYS A 131 4.74 10.34 25.58
C LYS A 131 5.94 9.39 25.79
N HIS A 132 5.90 8.52 26.79
CA HIS A 132 6.97 7.54 27.02
C HIS A 132 7.06 6.48 25.92
N LEU A 133 5.92 6.06 25.35
CA LEU A 133 5.90 5.18 24.18
C LEU A 133 6.52 5.87 22.95
N GLN A 134 6.18 7.14 22.71
CA GLN A 134 6.79 7.95 21.65
C GLN A 134 8.30 8.08 21.81
N GLN A 135 8.79 8.32 23.03
CA GLN A 135 10.22 8.42 23.33
C GLN A 135 10.92 7.07 23.13
N THR A 136 10.37 5.97 23.66
CA THR A 136 10.91 4.61 23.47
C THR A 136 11.02 4.26 21.99
N LEU A 137 9.95 4.47 21.22
CA LEU A 137 9.95 4.20 19.77
C LEU A 137 10.91 5.11 19.01
N LYS A 138 11.04 6.38 19.39
CA LYS A 138 12.03 7.28 18.82
C LYS A 138 13.44 6.73 18.99
N VAL A 139 13.80 6.30 20.21
CA VAL A 139 15.13 5.71 20.48
C VAL A 139 15.37 4.44 19.66
N ILE A 140 14.37 3.56 19.55
CA ILE A 140 14.47 2.37 18.68
C ILE A 140 14.68 2.77 17.22
N CYS A 141 13.95 3.79 16.72
CA CYS A 141 14.11 4.28 15.36
C CYS A 141 15.50 4.88 15.13
N ASP A 142 15.99 5.70 16.05
CA ASP A 142 17.30 6.34 15.96
C ASP A 142 18.44 5.30 15.93
N ILE A 143 18.34 4.24 16.75
CA ILE A 143 19.29 3.12 16.73
C ILE A 143 19.21 2.38 15.39
N THR A 144 18.00 2.08 14.90
CA THR A 144 17.80 1.39 13.60
C THR A 144 18.41 2.18 12.44
N VAL A 145 18.19 3.49 12.41
CA VAL A 145 18.76 4.39 11.40
C VAL A 145 20.29 4.43 11.52
N THR A 146 20.82 4.50 12.74
CA THR A 146 22.25 4.56 13.00
C THR A 146 22.93 3.27 12.56
N ASP A 147 22.44 2.12 13.02
CA ASP A 147 22.97 0.80 12.68
C ASP A 147 22.90 0.55 11.18
N CYS A 148 21.80 0.94 10.52
CA CYS A 148 21.69 0.80 9.06
C CYS A 148 22.76 1.62 8.32
N LYS A 149 23.07 2.84 8.79
CA LYS A 149 24.12 3.69 8.20
C LYS A 149 25.52 3.13 8.44
N GLU A 150 25.76 2.60 9.63
CA GLU A 150 27.07 2.11 10.03
C GLU A 150 27.41 0.75 9.42
N PHE A 151 26.48 -0.20 9.42
CA PHE A 151 26.72 -1.55 8.90
C PHE A 151 26.49 -1.66 7.39
N GLY A 152 25.80 -0.70 6.78
CA GLY A 152 25.55 -0.67 5.33
C GLY A 152 24.96 -2.00 4.84
N ALA A 153 25.64 -2.65 3.89
CA ALA A 153 25.20 -3.94 3.33
C ALA A 153 25.23 -5.11 4.32
N SER A 154 25.97 -4.99 5.43
CA SER A 154 26.01 -6.01 6.49
C SER A 154 24.94 -5.81 7.57
N PHE A 155 24.08 -4.79 7.40
CA PHE A 155 23.01 -4.50 8.35
C PHE A 155 22.01 -5.66 8.42
N ASN A 156 21.68 -6.09 9.64
CA ASN A 156 20.65 -7.08 9.90
C ASN A 156 19.44 -6.39 10.53
N GLY A 157 18.34 -6.26 9.78
CA GLY A 157 17.11 -5.63 10.26
C GLY A 157 16.34 -6.44 11.31
N TYR A 158 16.56 -7.76 11.37
CA TYR A 158 15.76 -8.68 12.18
C TYR A 158 15.69 -8.33 13.68
N PRO A 159 16.78 -7.97 14.37
CA PRO A 159 16.71 -7.58 15.78
C PRO A 159 15.81 -6.37 16.04
N HIS A 160 15.88 -5.36 15.16
CA HIS A 160 15.09 -4.14 15.27
C HIS A 160 13.61 -4.40 15.00
N GLU A 161 13.34 -5.19 13.95
CA GLU A 161 12.02 -5.71 13.62
C GLU A 161 11.37 -6.43 14.80
N ARG A 162 12.10 -7.39 15.38
CA ARG A 162 11.61 -8.18 16.51
C ARG A 162 11.34 -7.31 17.72
N LEU A 163 12.22 -6.36 18.03
CA LEU A 163 12.01 -5.43 19.14
C LEU A 163 10.72 -4.62 18.96
N LEU A 164 10.47 -4.09 17.75
CA LEU A 164 9.25 -3.33 17.44
C LEU A 164 7.99 -4.19 17.56
N LEU A 165 7.99 -5.40 16.97
CA LEU A 165 6.85 -6.31 17.03
C LEU A 165 6.58 -6.84 18.44
N SER A 166 7.62 -7.16 19.21
CA SER A 166 7.47 -7.59 20.59
C SER A 166 6.97 -6.45 21.47
N LEU A 167 7.49 -5.23 21.29
CA LEU A 167 6.99 -4.05 22.01
C LEU A 167 5.51 -3.81 21.68
N LEU A 168 5.12 -3.87 20.40
CA LEU A 168 3.73 -3.79 19.98
C LEU A 168 2.89 -4.86 20.67
N THR A 169 3.34 -6.11 20.65
CA THR A 169 2.62 -7.24 21.26
C THR A 169 2.38 -7.02 22.75
N TYR A 170 3.39 -6.59 23.50
CA TYR A 170 3.26 -6.33 24.94
C TYR A 170 2.42 -5.09 25.24
N GLN A 171 2.50 -4.05 24.41
CA GLN A 171 1.59 -2.90 24.50
C GLN A 171 0.14 -3.30 24.21
N MET A 172 -0.07 -4.36 23.41
CA MET A 172 -1.39 -4.89 23.09
C MET A 172 -1.93 -5.90 24.11
N GLN A 173 -1.08 -6.55 24.90
CA GLN A 173 -1.50 -7.59 25.86
C GLN A 173 -2.46 -7.07 26.93
N GLN A 174 -2.28 -5.84 27.42
CA GLN A 174 -3.19 -5.21 28.39
C GLN A 174 -4.66 -5.16 27.93
N PHE A 175 -4.89 -5.24 26.62
CA PHE A 175 -6.22 -5.23 26.02
C PHE A 175 -6.77 -6.66 25.80
N LYS A 176 -5.90 -7.69 25.73
CA LYS A 176 -6.32 -9.10 25.60
C LYS A 176 -7.01 -9.63 26.85
N ASP A 177 -6.58 -9.20 28.03
CA ASP A 177 -7.17 -9.61 29.31
C ASP A 177 -8.51 -8.91 29.62
N ARG A 178 -9.00 -8.08 28.68
CA ARG A 178 -10.31 -7.44 28.73
C ARG A 178 -11.10 -7.61 27.41
N PRO A 179 -11.39 -8.85 26.94
CA PRO A 179 -12.08 -9.07 25.66
C PRO A 179 -13.47 -8.42 25.58
N ALA A 180 -14.16 -8.36 26.74
CA ALA A 180 -15.47 -7.75 26.87
C ALA A 180 -15.49 -6.25 26.49
N LEU A 181 -14.36 -5.56 26.61
CA LEU A 181 -14.20 -4.13 26.30
C LEU A 181 -13.72 -3.85 24.87
N ILE A 182 -13.53 -4.87 24.01
CA ILE A 182 -13.15 -4.63 22.60
C ILE A 182 -14.32 -4.99 21.67
N PHE A 183 -15.14 -5.99 22.04
CA PHE A 183 -16.17 -6.51 21.14
C PHE A 183 -17.60 -6.58 21.71
N ASN A 184 -17.83 -6.43 23.03
CA ASN A 184 -19.15 -6.75 23.64
C ASN A 184 -19.70 -5.75 24.68
N LEU A 185 -19.13 -4.55 24.86
CA LEU A 185 -19.69 -3.53 25.76
C LEU A 185 -19.80 -2.19 25.04
N SER A 186 -20.93 -1.97 24.38
CA SER A 186 -21.20 -0.79 23.56
C SER A 186 -21.33 0.53 24.34
N ASP A 187 -21.50 0.50 25.68
CA ASP A 187 -21.94 1.69 26.43
C ASP A 187 -21.16 2.01 27.73
N SER A 188 -19.95 1.50 27.92
CA SER A 188 -19.14 1.82 29.12
C SER A 188 -18.09 2.91 28.86
N TYR A 189 -17.95 3.89 29.75
CA TYR A 189 -16.85 4.87 29.73
C TYR A 189 -15.46 4.21 29.64
N ALA A 190 -15.31 3.02 30.25
CA ALA A 190 -14.09 2.23 30.17
C ALA A 190 -13.79 1.69 28.75
N TYR A 191 -14.83 1.40 27.95
CA TYR A 191 -14.69 0.99 26.54
C TYR A 191 -14.12 2.12 25.71
N VAL A 192 -14.69 3.31 25.89
CA VAL A 192 -14.28 4.52 25.16
C VAL A 192 -12.81 4.88 25.48
N LEU A 193 -12.43 4.91 26.76
CA LEU A 193 -11.04 5.15 27.17
C LEU A 193 -10.05 4.12 26.59
N CYS A 194 -10.43 2.84 26.60
CA CYS A 194 -9.65 1.77 26.00
C CYS A 194 -9.40 2.02 24.50
N CYS A 195 -10.43 2.43 23.77
CA CYS A 195 -10.32 2.75 22.35
C CYS A 195 -9.41 3.95 22.06
N TYR A 196 -9.47 5.02 22.88
CA TYR A 196 -8.55 6.16 22.76
C TYR A 196 -7.09 5.77 23.01
N SER A 197 -6.85 4.91 24.01
CA SER A 197 -5.52 4.35 24.26
C SER A 197 -5.01 3.53 23.06
N LEU A 198 -5.88 2.70 22.47
CA LEU A 198 -5.57 1.96 21.23
C LEU A 198 -5.22 2.90 20.08
N VAL A 199 -6.00 3.96 19.83
CA VAL A 199 -5.68 4.98 18.80
C VAL A 199 -4.30 5.57 19.04
N SER A 200 -3.98 5.92 20.29
CA SER A 200 -2.69 6.51 20.66
C SER A 200 -1.52 5.57 20.38
N VAL A 201 -1.66 4.27 20.69
CA VAL A 201 -0.68 3.23 20.35
C VAL A 201 -0.54 3.12 18.83
N THR A 202 -1.65 2.95 18.10
CA THR A 202 -1.67 2.84 16.63
C THR A 202 -0.97 4.03 15.97
N THR A 203 -1.34 5.26 16.34
CA THR A 203 -0.76 6.49 15.78
C THR A 203 0.74 6.58 16.06
N THR A 204 1.17 6.18 17.26
CA THR A 204 2.59 6.22 17.63
C THR A 204 3.41 5.20 16.84
N PHE A 205 2.95 3.96 16.70
CA PHE A 205 3.60 2.95 15.87
C PHE A 205 3.59 3.34 14.38
N ARG A 206 2.49 3.90 13.88
CA ARG A 206 2.42 4.41 12.51
C ARG A 206 3.44 5.52 12.25
N ARG A 207 3.68 6.41 13.23
CA ARG A 207 4.74 7.43 13.14
C ARG A 207 6.12 6.80 13.08
N ALA A 208 6.41 5.81 13.93
CA ALA A 208 7.66 5.05 13.89
C ALA A 208 7.88 4.38 12.53
N MET A 209 6.85 3.70 11.99
CA MET A 209 6.89 3.09 10.66
C MET A 209 7.12 4.11 9.54
N THR A 210 6.54 5.32 9.64
CA THR A 210 6.79 6.40 8.67
C THR A 210 8.25 6.89 8.73
N LEU A 211 8.85 6.98 9.92
CA LEU A 211 10.27 7.35 10.07
C LEU A 211 11.20 6.29 9.49
N LEU A 212 10.82 5.01 9.63
CA LEU A 212 11.57 3.86 9.14
C LEU A 212 11.21 3.46 7.70
N GLN A 213 10.51 4.32 6.94
CA GLN A 213 10.02 3.96 5.60
C GLN A 213 11.16 3.50 4.67
N PRO A 214 10.91 2.53 3.78
CA PRO A 214 11.95 1.92 2.95
C PRO A 214 12.70 2.90 2.03
N VAL A 215 12.05 3.99 1.59
CA VAL A 215 12.71 5.04 0.79
C VAL A 215 13.85 5.72 1.57
N CYS A 216 13.74 5.81 2.90
CA CYS A 216 14.74 6.42 3.76
C CYS A 216 15.78 5.41 4.27
N ILE A 217 15.37 4.16 4.47
CA ILE A 217 16.22 3.10 5.03
C ILE A 217 16.07 1.81 4.19
N PRO A 218 16.65 1.75 2.98
CA PRO A 218 16.44 0.62 2.05
C PRO A 218 16.83 -0.74 2.62
N ASN A 219 17.90 -0.82 3.42
CA ASN A 219 18.35 -2.10 4.01
C ASN A 219 17.43 -2.61 5.12
N PHE A 220 16.47 -1.80 5.59
CA PHE A 220 15.41 -2.21 6.52
C PHE A 220 14.09 -2.55 5.80
N ALA A 221 14.02 -2.47 4.47
CA ALA A 221 12.77 -2.59 3.73
C ALA A 221 12.05 -3.94 3.94
N ALA A 222 12.78 -5.05 3.99
CA ALA A 222 12.20 -6.38 4.22
C ALA A 222 11.56 -6.47 5.62
N SER A 223 12.34 -6.16 6.66
CA SER A 223 11.85 -6.09 8.05
C SER A 223 10.70 -5.11 8.24
N TRP A 224 10.74 -3.96 7.57
CA TRP A 224 9.66 -2.98 7.58
C TRP A 224 8.37 -3.56 6.97
N LEU A 225 8.48 -4.31 5.87
CA LEU A 225 7.34 -4.97 5.24
C LEU A 225 6.80 -6.10 6.13
N ASP A 226 7.65 -6.82 6.84
CA ASP A 226 7.25 -7.85 7.81
C ASP A 226 6.44 -7.24 8.97
N ILE A 227 6.86 -6.08 9.50
CA ILE A 227 6.07 -5.34 10.51
C ILE A 227 4.74 -4.87 9.93
N LEU A 228 4.75 -4.28 8.72
CA LEU A 228 3.54 -3.81 8.06
C LEU A 228 2.54 -4.96 7.83
N SER A 229 3.05 -6.15 7.56
CA SER A 229 2.26 -7.35 7.27
C SER A 229 1.85 -8.15 8.50
N ASP A 230 2.28 -7.74 9.69
CA ASP A 230 2.02 -8.46 10.93
C ASP A 230 0.51 -8.46 11.28
N PRO A 231 -0.10 -9.61 11.62
CA PRO A 231 -1.52 -9.69 11.92
C PRO A 231 -1.99 -8.81 13.08
N ILE A 232 -1.15 -8.61 14.11
CA ILE A 232 -1.49 -7.74 15.24
C ILE A 232 -1.48 -6.29 14.76
N PHE A 233 -0.48 -5.89 13.99
CA PHE A 233 -0.39 -4.54 13.44
C PHE A 233 -1.54 -4.22 12.48
N ILE A 234 -1.87 -5.14 11.57
CA ILE A 234 -3.02 -5.02 10.65
C ILE A 234 -4.32 -4.86 11.46
N LYS A 235 -4.59 -5.78 12.38
CA LYS A 235 -5.83 -5.75 13.19
C LYS A 235 -5.93 -4.44 13.98
N LEU A 236 -4.83 -4.03 14.62
CA LEU A 236 -4.76 -2.78 15.37
C LEU A 236 -5.10 -1.55 14.51
N CYS A 237 -4.64 -1.52 13.26
CA CYS A 237 -4.89 -0.40 12.37
C CYS A 237 -6.30 -0.42 11.74
N LEU A 238 -6.85 -1.61 11.47
CA LEU A 238 -8.05 -1.76 10.62
C LEU A 238 -9.33 -2.12 11.38
N THR A 239 -9.25 -2.50 12.66
CA THR A 239 -10.43 -2.85 13.48
C THR A 239 -10.65 -1.91 14.66
N ASN A 240 -10.05 -0.72 14.67
CA ASN A 240 -10.25 0.24 15.76
C ASN A 240 -11.67 0.86 15.66
N PRO A 241 -12.54 0.68 16.65
CA PRO A 241 -13.92 1.17 16.59
C PRO A 241 -14.01 2.71 16.64
N VAL A 242 -12.99 3.39 17.16
CA VAL A 242 -12.96 4.85 17.32
C VAL A 242 -12.06 5.46 16.24
N TYR A 243 -12.61 6.38 15.45
CA TYR A 243 -11.97 6.96 14.26
C TYR A 243 -11.47 5.89 13.26
N LEU A 244 -12.34 4.92 12.95
CA LEU A 244 -12.03 3.80 12.08
C LEU A 244 -11.51 4.25 10.70
N ASP A 245 -12.15 5.23 10.06
CA ASP A 245 -11.71 5.76 8.77
C ASP A 245 -10.34 6.44 8.88
N HIS A 246 -10.09 7.23 9.92
CA HIS A 246 -8.78 7.84 10.16
C HIS A 246 -7.68 6.78 10.35
N SER A 247 -7.97 5.69 11.07
CA SER A 247 -7.03 4.59 11.32
C SER A 247 -6.74 3.80 10.03
N ARG A 248 -7.77 3.51 9.24
CA ARG A 248 -7.63 2.91 7.90
C ARG A 248 -6.82 3.80 6.96
N ASN A 249 -7.06 5.11 6.97
CA ASN A 249 -6.33 6.08 6.18
C ASN A 249 -4.85 6.13 6.58
N ASN A 250 -4.55 6.11 7.88
CA ASN A 250 -3.18 6.02 8.37
C ASN A 250 -2.45 4.76 7.88
N TYR A 251 -3.13 3.62 7.84
CA TYR A 251 -2.56 2.39 7.29
C TYR A 251 -2.39 2.47 5.76
N ALA A 252 -3.37 3.03 5.04
CA ALA A 252 -3.29 3.27 3.60
C ALA A 252 -2.11 4.18 3.22
N MET A 253 -1.74 5.14 4.08
CA MET A 253 -0.52 5.94 3.89
C MET A 253 0.76 5.10 3.96
N LEU A 254 0.83 4.11 4.87
CA LEU A 254 1.97 3.19 4.93
C LEU A 254 2.00 2.29 3.70
N LEU A 255 0.84 1.78 3.25
CA LEU A 255 0.74 1.03 1.98
C LEU A 255 1.22 1.86 0.78
N ALA A 256 0.83 3.14 0.71
CA ALA A 256 1.30 4.05 -0.34
C ALA A 256 2.83 4.28 -0.27
N GLN A 257 3.43 4.36 0.92
CA GLN A 257 4.89 4.43 1.09
C GLN A 257 5.57 3.14 0.59
N CYS A 258 4.98 1.97 0.86
CA CYS A 258 5.45 0.68 0.35
C CYS A 258 5.42 0.64 -1.18
N LEU A 259 4.29 1.01 -1.79
CA LEU A 259 4.13 1.05 -3.25
C LEU A 259 5.08 2.07 -3.91
N LYS A 260 5.27 3.24 -3.29
CA LYS A 260 6.22 4.24 -3.76
C LYS A 260 7.65 3.70 -3.76
N TYR A 261 8.05 2.97 -2.71
CA TYR A 261 9.36 2.33 -2.68
C TYR A 261 9.49 1.23 -3.72
N LEU A 262 8.43 0.44 -3.95
CA LEU A 262 8.41 -0.63 -4.96
C LEU A 262 8.79 -0.09 -6.35
N VAL A 263 8.29 1.11 -6.72
CA VAL A 263 8.65 1.79 -7.98
C VAL A 263 10.16 2.01 -8.08
N THR A 264 10.79 2.51 -7.01
CA THR A 264 12.24 2.80 -7.00
C THR A 264 13.10 1.55 -6.85
N PHE A 265 12.62 0.54 -6.12
CA PHE A 265 13.36 -0.69 -5.80
C PHE A 265 13.52 -1.60 -7.02
N VAL A 266 12.48 -1.70 -7.83
CA VAL A 266 12.47 -2.54 -9.03
C VAL A 266 13.27 -1.91 -10.18
N GLY A 267 13.31 -0.58 -10.25
CA GLY A 267 13.92 0.15 -11.36
C GLY A 267 13.34 -0.25 -12.72
N ASP A 268 14.18 -0.21 -13.76
CA ASP A 268 13.75 -0.51 -15.14
C ASP A 268 13.75 -2.02 -15.46
N LYS A 269 14.43 -2.86 -14.67
CA LYS A 269 14.54 -4.31 -14.87
C LYS A 269 14.43 -5.07 -13.54
N MET A 270 13.43 -5.94 -13.47
CA MET A 270 13.29 -6.93 -12.39
C MET A 270 14.48 -7.91 -12.43
N SER A 271 15.12 -8.14 -11.29
CA SER A 271 16.11 -9.20 -11.09
C SER A 271 15.57 -10.31 -10.20
N SER A 272 16.23 -11.47 -10.18
CA SER A 272 15.92 -12.57 -9.24
C SER A 272 15.90 -12.10 -7.79
N ASP A 273 16.78 -11.15 -7.45
CA ASP A 273 16.96 -10.66 -6.08
C ASP A 273 15.82 -9.73 -5.64
N THR A 274 15.14 -9.09 -6.60
CA THR A 274 13.98 -8.22 -6.32
C THR A 274 12.67 -9.00 -6.14
N PHE A 275 12.60 -10.23 -6.67
CA PHE A 275 11.36 -11.03 -6.71
C PHE A 275 10.77 -11.34 -5.33
N PRO A 276 11.55 -11.78 -4.32
CA PRO A 276 10.99 -12.12 -3.00
C PRO A 276 10.29 -10.93 -2.33
N PHE A 277 10.85 -9.72 -2.46
CA PHE A 277 10.24 -8.51 -1.91
C PHE A 277 8.93 -8.18 -2.62
N CYS A 278 8.92 -8.19 -3.96
CA CYS A 278 7.72 -7.97 -4.77
C CYS A 278 6.60 -8.98 -4.44
N GLU A 279 6.95 -10.24 -4.27
CA GLU A 279 6.02 -11.31 -3.91
C GLU A 279 5.46 -11.11 -2.49
N SER A 280 6.28 -10.67 -1.54
CA SER A 280 5.81 -10.32 -0.19
C SER A 280 4.87 -9.12 -0.18
N VAL A 281 5.10 -8.10 -1.03
CA VAL A 281 4.15 -7.00 -1.22
C VAL A 281 2.83 -7.55 -1.78
N LEU A 282 2.87 -8.41 -2.79
CA LEU A 282 1.65 -9.03 -3.34
C LEU A 282 0.89 -9.82 -2.26
N ARG A 283 1.58 -10.64 -1.46
CA ARG A 283 0.99 -11.40 -0.35
C ARG A 283 0.32 -10.50 0.69
N LEU A 284 0.92 -9.36 1.02
CA LEU A 284 0.31 -8.37 1.91
C LEU A 284 -1.04 -7.90 1.36
N PHE A 285 -1.08 -7.46 0.10
CA PHE A 285 -2.32 -6.97 -0.50
C PHE A 285 -3.39 -8.05 -0.65
N VAL A 286 -3.01 -9.31 -0.86
CA VAL A 286 -3.94 -10.44 -0.82
C VAL A 286 -4.51 -10.64 0.59
N ARG A 287 -3.68 -10.57 1.65
CA ARG A 287 -4.14 -10.66 3.05
C ARG A 287 -5.13 -9.56 3.42
N LEU A 288 -4.98 -8.36 2.85
CA LEU A 288 -5.87 -7.23 3.12
C LEU A 288 -7.32 -7.43 2.61
N TYR A 289 -7.62 -8.49 1.86
CA TYR A 289 -9.00 -8.86 1.54
C TYR A 289 -9.83 -9.29 2.76
N GLU A 290 -9.19 -9.61 3.90
CA GLU A 290 -9.90 -9.75 5.17
C GLU A 290 -10.49 -8.41 5.67
N TYR A 291 -9.99 -7.29 5.14
CA TYR A 291 -10.37 -5.91 5.49
C TYR A 291 -10.53 -5.06 4.20
N PRO A 292 -11.45 -5.41 3.29
CA PRO A 292 -11.51 -4.85 1.94
C PRO A 292 -11.74 -3.32 1.92
N GLU A 293 -12.26 -2.74 3.00
CA GLU A 293 -12.51 -1.30 3.15
C GLU A 293 -11.24 -0.47 2.97
N VAL A 294 -10.11 -0.92 3.52
CA VAL A 294 -8.86 -0.16 3.37
C VAL A 294 -8.41 -0.08 1.92
N LEU A 295 -8.74 -1.10 1.11
CA LEU A 295 -8.40 -1.15 -0.31
C LEU A 295 -9.39 -0.32 -1.13
N TYR A 296 -10.70 -0.55 -0.99
CA TYR A 296 -11.68 0.13 -1.86
C TYR A 296 -11.84 1.62 -1.51
N GLN A 297 -11.76 2.01 -0.23
CA GLN A 297 -11.86 3.43 0.17
C GLN A 297 -10.65 4.25 -0.32
N ASN A 298 -9.50 3.59 -0.49
CA ASN A 298 -8.24 4.23 -0.88
C ASN A 298 -7.73 3.80 -2.27
N ALA A 299 -8.59 3.16 -3.09
CA ALA A 299 -8.18 2.48 -4.32
C ALA A 299 -7.47 3.42 -5.31
N SER A 300 -8.01 4.63 -5.52
CA SER A 300 -7.43 5.62 -6.43
C SER A 300 -6.05 6.08 -5.99
N LEU A 301 -5.86 6.33 -4.68
CA LEU A 301 -4.57 6.68 -4.10
C LEU A 301 -3.56 5.55 -4.30
N LEU A 302 -3.91 4.34 -3.85
CA LEU A 302 -3.02 3.19 -3.89
C LEU A 302 -2.64 2.83 -5.33
N ALA A 303 -3.62 2.72 -6.24
CA ALA A 303 -3.39 2.39 -7.64
C ALA A 303 -2.49 3.41 -8.36
N SER A 304 -2.50 4.68 -7.93
CA SER A 304 -1.64 5.73 -8.50
C SER A 304 -0.15 5.53 -8.21
N PHE A 305 0.20 4.76 -7.17
CA PHE A 305 1.59 4.42 -6.82
C PHE A 305 2.01 3.03 -7.31
N VAL A 306 1.11 2.25 -7.91
CA VAL A 306 1.45 0.91 -8.44
C VAL A 306 2.17 1.06 -9.80
N PRO A 307 3.41 0.56 -9.95
CA PRO A 307 4.11 0.61 -11.23
C PRO A 307 3.30 -0.13 -12.32
N PHE A 308 3.30 0.36 -13.56
CA PHE A 308 2.47 -0.18 -14.64
C PHE A 308 2.67 -1.67 -14.93
N ARG A 309 3.87 -2.20 -14.70
CA ARG A 309 4.18 -3.63 -14.88
C ARG A 309 3.53 -4.53 -13.83
N PHE A 310 3.12 -3.98 -12.69
CA PHE A 310 2.53 -4.71 -11.56
C PHE A 310 1.02 -4.83 -11.72
N VAL A 311 0.60 -5.37 -12.87
CA VAL A 311 -0.80 -5.40 -13.28
C VAL A 311 -1.66 -6.20 -12.31
N GLN A 312 -1.19 -7.37 -11.86
CA GLN A 312 -1.95 -8.19 -10.89
C GLN A 312 -2.15 -7.45 -9.56
N LEU A 313 -1.11 -6.80 -9.03
CA LEU A 313 -1.21 -6.01 -7.80
C LEU A 313 -2.22 -4.86 -7.95
N ARG A 314 -2.19 -4.18 -9.10
CA ARG A 314 -3.18 -3.15 -9.41
C ARG A 314 -4.59 -3.73 -9.46
N ASN A 315 -4.79 -4.86 -10.13
CA ASN A 315 -6.09 -5.51 -10.21
C ASN A 315 -6.60 -5.93 -8.83
N ILE A 316 -5.73 -6.48 -7.96
CA ILE A 316 -6.07 -6.80 -6.56
C ILE A 316 -6.66 -5.58 -5.84
N ILE A 317 -5.98 -4.44 -5.90
CA ILE A 317 -6.45 -3.20 -5.26
C ILE A 317 -7.82 -2.77 -5.83
N LEU A 318 -7.96 -2.82 -7.15
CA LEU A 318 -9.15 -2.31 -7.86
C LEU A 318 -10.35 -3.29 -7.87
N SER A 319 -10.12 -4.55 -7.54
CA SER A 319 -11.15 -5.59 -7.39
C SER A 319 -11.75 -5.64 -5.99
N ALA A 320 -11.19 -4.91 -5.01
CA ALA A 320 -11.78 -4.80 -3.68
C ALA A 320 -13.20 -4.19 -3.76
N THR A 321 -14.15 -4.82 -3.08
CA THR A 321 -15.58 -4.50 -3.16
C THR A 321 -16.17 -4.45 -1.75
N PRO A 322 -17.08 -3.49 -1.44
CA PRO A 322 -17.81 -3.50 -0.18
C PRO A 322 -18.60 -4.81 0.02
N SER A 323 -18.57 -5.36 1.24
CA SER A 323 -19.16 -6.67 1.55
C SER A 323 -20.68 -6.74 1.35
N TYR A 324 -21.37 -5.60 1.40
CA TYR A 324 -22.82 -5.50 1.18
C TYR A 324 -23.22 -5.51 -0.31
N ILE A 325 -22.27 -5.31 -1.24
CA ILE A 325 -22.55 -5.32 -2.68
C ILE A 325 -22.42 -6.74 -3.21
N LYS A 326 -23.52 -7.29 -3.71
CA LYS A 326 -23.53 -8.57 -4.43
C LYS A 326 -23.21 -8.34 -5.90
N LEU A 327 -21.98 -8.64 -6.30
CA LEU A 327 -21.54 -8.46 -7.69
C LEU A 327 -22.34 -9.35 -8.64
N SER A 328 -23.03 -8.74 -9.60
CA SER A 328 -23.60 -9.45 -10.74
C SER A 328 -22.48 -9.95 -11.67
N ASN A 329 -22.70 -11.08 -12.35
CA ASN A 329 -21.73 -11.61 -13.30
C ASN A 329 -21.53 -10.60 -14.47
N PRO A 330 -20.34 -10.00 -14.62
CA PRO A 330 -20.11 -8.96 -15.61
C PRO A 330 -20.30 -9.47 -17.05
N PHE A 331 -20.09 -10.76 -17.33
CA PHE A 331 -20.29 -11.34 -18.65
C PHE A 331 -21.78 -11.44 -19.05
N VAL A 332 -22.69 -11.41 -18.07
CA VAL A 332 -24.14 -11.47 -18.28
C VAL A 332 -24.72 -10.07 -18.36
N VAL A 333 -24.34 -9.19 -17.44
CA VAL A 333 -24.96 -7.86 -17.32
C VAL A 333 -24.32 -6.80 -18.22
N ALA A 334 -23.27 -7.12 -18.98
CA ALA A 334 -22.58 -6.12 -19.80
C ALA A 334 -23.47 -5.46 -20.88
N GLU A 335 -24.53 -6.10 -21.35
CA GLU A 335 -25.44 -5.50 -22.33
C GLU A 335 -26.52 -4.62 -21.67
N THR A 336 -26.79 -4.86 -20.39
CA THR A 336 -27.83 -4.19 -19.60
C THR A 336 -27.24 -3.54 -18.35
N TYR A 337 -25.97 -3.14 -18.41
CA TYR A 337 -25.24 -2.72 -17.21
C TYR A 337 -25.87 -1.45 -16.62
N GLU A 338 -26.44 -0.58 -17.46
CA GLU A 338 -27.12 0.65 -17.02
C GLU A 338 -28.31 0.37 -16.07
N ASP A 339 -28.85 -0.85 -16.05
CA ASP A 339 -29.93 -1.28 -15.15
C ASP A 339 -29.44 -1.68 -13.75
N VAL A 340 -28.13 -1.84 -13.57
CA VAL A 340 -27.53 -2.17 -12.27
C VAL A 340 -27.75 -0.99 -11.31
N LYS A 341 -28.51 -1.24 -10.24
CA LYS A 341 -28.99 -0.18 -9.33
C LYS A 341 -27.84 0.58 -8.67
N GLU A 342 -26.82 -0.16 -8.26
CA GLU A 342 -25.65 0.31 -7.54
C GLU A 342 -24.82 1.30 -8.38
N LEU A 343 -24.95 1.33 -9.71
CA LEU A 343 -24.28 2.31 -10.57
C LEU A 343 -24.74 3.75 -10.37
N LYS A 344 -25.81 3.97 -9.59
CA LYS A 344 -26.29 5.31 -9.22
C LYS A 344 -25.70 5.80 -7.90
N ASP A 345 -25.10 4.90 -7.13
CA ASP A 345 -24.61 5.19 -5.78
C ASP A 345 -23.18 5.74 -5.81
N HIS A 346 -22.92 6.74 -4.97
CA HIS A 346 -21.57 7.27 -4.80
C HIS A 346 -20.70 6.23 -4.08
N PRO A 347 -19.47 5.97 -4.57
CA PRO A 347 -18.56 5.08 -3.87
C PRO A 347 -18.12 5.68 -2.54
N ASP A 348 -17.89 4.82 -1.56
CA ASP A 348 -17.25 5.18 -0.30
C ASP A 348 -15.74 5.39 -0.55
N ILE A 349 -15.31 6.66 -0.56
CA ILE A 349 -13.93 7.09 -0.84
C ILE A 349 -13.42 7.87 0.37
N SER A 350 -12.18 7.60 0.74
CA SER A 350 -11.47 8.37 1.76
C SER A 350 -11.30 9.84 1.34
N ILE A 351 -11.82 10.76 2.15
CA ILE A 351 -11.75 12.21 1.92
C ILE A 351 -10.43 12.81 2.45
N ASP A 352 -9.79 12.15 3.42
CA ASP A 352 -8.63 12.69 4.15
C ASP A 352 -7.32 12.59 3.37
N LEU A 353 -7.21 11.64 2.45
CA LEU A 353 -5.97 11.37 1.73
C LEU A 353 -6.02 11.99 0.33
N LYS A 354 -5.51 13.22 0.21
CA LYS A 354 -5.41 13.92 -1.08
C LYS A 354 -3.98 13.92 -1.59
N ILE A 355 -3.79 13.48 -2.83
CA ILE A 355 -2.52 13.65 -3.52
C ILE A 355 -2.29 15.16 -3.68
N LYS A 356 -1.08 15.63 -3.34
CA LYS A 356 -0.75 17.04 -3.48
C LYS A 356 -0.88 17.42 -4.95
N TYR A 357 -1.76 18.38 -5.19
CA TYR A 357 -2.17 18.79 -6.52
C TYR A 357 -1.60 20.20 -6.82
N PRO A 358 -0.90 20.42 -7.95
CA PRO A 358 -0.33 21.73 -8.27
C PRO A 358 -1.43 22.81 -8.36
N LYS A 359 -1.30 23.88 -7.58
CA LYS A 359 -2.31 24.97 -7.50
C LYS A 359 -2.64 25.56 -8.87
N LYS A 360 -1.63 25.76 -9.73
CA LYS A 360 -1.80 26.27 -11.09
C LYS A 360 -2.80 25.46 -11.92
N ILE A 361 -2.78 24.13 -11.78
CA ILE A 361 -3.71 23.25 -12.49
C ILE A 361 -5.13 23.43 -11.93
N ASP A 362 -5.27 23.59 -10.62
CA ASP A 362 -6.57 23.83 -9.97
C ASP A 362 -7.18 25.17 -10.42
N ASP A 363 -6.35 26.22 -10.45
CA ASP A 363 -6.75 27.55 -10.89
C ASP A 363 -7.17 27.55 -12.37
N LYS A 364 -6.36 26.93 -13.23
CA LYS A 364 -6.69 26.76 -14.67
C LYS A 364 -7.98 25.97 -14.86
N LEU A 365 -8.19 24.89 -14.11
CA LEU A 365 -9.41 24.09 -14.18
C LEU A 365 -10.64 24.88 -13.70
N ARG A 366 -10.53 25.63 -12.60
CA ARG A 366 -11.62 26.50 -12.13
C ARG A 366 -11.94 27.60 -13.14
N ASN A 367 -10.93 28.19 -13.76
CA ASN A 367 -11.11 29.20 -14.80
C ASN A 367 -11.77 28.61 -16.05
N PHE A 368 -11.39 27.40 -16.45
CA PHE A 368 -12.05 26.67 -17.52
C PHE A 368 -13.53 26.42 -17.20
N LEU A 369 -13.83 25.89 -16.00
CA LEU A 369 -15.21 25.61 -15.59
C LEU A 369 -16.09 26.87 -15.56
N ARG A 370 -15.49 28.05 -15.33
CA ARG A 370 -16.17 29.35 -15.36
C ARG A 370 -16.33 29.92 -16.77
N SER A 371 -15.25 29.95 -17.55
CA SER A 371 -15.21 30.62 -18.86
C SER A 371 -15.77 29.77 -19.99
N ARG A 372 -15.75 28.43 -19.84
CA ARG A 372 -16.07 27.44 -20.89
C ARG A 372 -15.23 27.58 -22.16
N GLU A 373 -14.20 28.42 -22.16
CA GLU A 373 -13.24 28.51 -23.26
C GLU A 373 -12.16 27.44 -23.08
N LEU A 374 -12.01 26.56 -24.07
CA LEU A 374 -10.95 25.56 -24.17
C LEU A 374 -9.59 26.19 -24.50
N ARG A 375 -9.19 27.25 -23.78
CA ARG A 375 -7.82 27.83 -23.86
C ARG A 375 -6.93 27.16 -22.83
N LEU A 376 -6.83 25.83 -22.92
CA LEU A 376 -5.86 25.08 -22.15
C LEU A 376 -4.51 25.22 -22.86
N GLU A 377 -3.78 26.30 -22.59
CA GLU A 377 -2.33 26.28 -22.85
C GLU A 377 -1.74 25.02 -22.19
N SER A 378 -0.96 24.23 -22.93
CA SER A 378 -0.40 22.92 -22.55
C SER A 378 -0.15 22.82 -21.02
N ILE A 379 -1.13 22.24 -20.31
CA ILE A 379 -1.02 21.92 -18.87
C ILE A 379 -0.19 20.65 -18.69
N THR A 380 0.04 19.92 -19.78
CA THR A 380 0.80 18.66 -19.81
C THR A 380 2.18 18.81 -19.18
N GLN A 381 2.85 19.96 -19.39
CA GLN A 381 4.13 20.31 -18.74
C GLN A 381 4.08 20.30 -17.19
N GLU A 382 2.95 20.65 -16.58
CA GLU A 382 2.79 20.68 -15.11
C GLU A 382 2.69 19.26 -14.51
N PHE A 383 2.47 18.23 -15.35
CA PHE A 383 2.53 16.84 -14.94
C PHE A 383 3.92 16.22 -15.08
N HIS A 384 4.94 16.96 -15.54
CA HIS A 384 6.31 16.45 -15.59
C HIS A 384 7.08 16.75 -14.31
N ASP A 385 7.89 15.79 -13.89
CA ASP A 385 8.89 15.99 -12.84
C ASP A 385 9.99 16.91 -13.37
N CYS A 386 10.25 18.01 -12.66
CA CYS A 386 11.19 19.04 -13.09
C CYS A 386 12.65 18.59 -13.19
N LYS A 387 13.03 17.47 -12.54
CA LYS A 387 14.40 16.95 -12.55
C LYS A 387 14.62 15.90 -13.62
N THR A 388 13.63 15.02 -13.81
CA THR A 388 13.74 13.86 -14.69
C THR A 388 13.08 14.06 -16.04
N GLY A 389 12.18 15.05 -16.18
CA GLY A 389 11.34 15.24 -17.35
C GLY A 389 10.29 14.15 -17.56
N LYS A 390 10.21 13.14 -16.68
CA LYS A 390 9.22 12.05 -16.75
C LYS A 390 7.87 12.50 -16.18
N TYR A 391 6.78 11.87 -16.58
CA TYR A 391 5.48 12.14 -16.00
C TYR A 391 5.42 11.76 -14.51
N ASN A 392 4.84 12.66 -13.72
CA ASN A 392 4.44 12.42 -12.35
C ASN A 392 3.05 11.77 -12.34
N VAL A 393 3.04 10.44 -12.24
CA VAL A 393 1.83 9.61 -12.38
C VAL A 393 0.75 9.93 -11.32
N PRO A 394 1.07 10.08 -10.01
CA PRO A 394 0.02 10.31 -9.00
C PRO A 394 -0.78 11.61 -9.20
N PRO A 395 -0.19 12.79 -9.46
CA PRO A 395 -0.95 14.00 -9.76
C PRO A 395 -1.82 13.91 -11.02
N LEU A 396 -1.36 13.20 -12.06
CA LEU A 396 -2.16 12.97 -13.26
C LEU A 396 -3.34 12.03 -12.99
N CYS A 397 -3.15 11.00 -12.17
CA CYS A 397 -4.25 10.14 -11.70
C CYS A 397 -5.29 10.94 -10.89
N GLU A 398 -4.83 11.78 -9.96
CA GLU A 398 -5.69 12.65 -9.15
C GLU A 398 -6.48 13.64 -10.04
N PHE A 399 -5.82 14.20 -11.06
CA PHE A 399 -6.47 15.09 -12.02
C PHE A 399 -7.64 14.42 -12.74
N VAL A 400 -7.40 13.23 -13.31
CA VAL A 400 -8.41 12.47 -14.04
C VAL A 400 -9.60 12.14 -13.14
N LEU A 401 -9.35 11.70 -11.90
CA LEU A 401 -10.41 11.43 -10.93
C LEU A 401 -11.25 12.69 -10.65
N ARG A 402 -10.61 13.83 -10.39
CA ARG A 402 -11.31 15.10 -10.13
C ARG A 402 -12.17 15.54 -11.30
N LEU A 403 -11.66 15.45 -12.54
CA LEU A 403 -12.43 15.76 -13.74
C LEU A 403 -13.70 14.89 -13.83
N GLY A 404 -13.57 13.58 -13.59
CA GLY A 404 -14.73 12.69 -13.57
C GLY A 404 -15.74 13.05 -12.47
N MET A 405 -15.26 13.36 -11.26
CA MET A 405 -16.13 13.78 -10.16
C MET A 405 -16.86 15.10 -10.47
N PHE A 406 -16.21 16.04 -11.17
CA PHE A 406 -16.86 17.26 -11.63
C PHE A 406 -17.90 16.99 -12.70
N GLY A 407 -17.64 16.09 -13.64
CA GLY A 407 -18.62 15.67 -14.65
C GLY A 407 -19.86 14.99 -14.03
N ILE A 408 -19.66 14.08 -13.08
CA ILE A 408 -20.75 13.46 -12.33
C ILE A 408 -21.58 14.53 -11.60
N SER A 409 -20.91 15.44 -10.89
CA SER A 409 -21.58 16.52 -10.16
C SER A 409 -22.33 17.45 -11.10
N TYR A 410 -21.76 17.77 -12.26
CA TYR A 410 -22.38 18.62 -13.27
C TYR A 410 -23.66 17.99 -13.84
N LEU A 411 -23.65 16.71 -14.18
CA LEU A 411 -24.84 16.00 -14.64
C LEU A 411 -25.93 15.98 -13.55
N GLN A 412 -25.56 15.60 -12.32
CA GLN A 412 -26.49 15.50 -11.19
C GLN A 412 -27.13 16.85 -10.82
N LEU A 413 -26.34 17.94 -10.81
CA LEU A 413 -26.84 19.29 -10.52
C LEU A 413 -27.82 19.82 -11.58
N ASN A 414 -27.66 19.38 -12.83
CA ASN A 414 -28.56 19.73 -13.93
C ASN A 414 -29.75 18.74 -14.06
N GLY A 415 -29.90 17.79 -13.13
CA GLY A 415 -31.00 16.82 -13.13
C GLY A 415 -30.86 15.70 -14.16
N TYR A 416 -29.69 15.53 -14.78
CA TYR A 416 -29.42 14.45 -15.72
C TYR A 416 -28.83 13.23 -15.01
N PRO A 417 -29.37 12.01 -15.22
CA PRO A 417 -28.74 10.80 -14.71
C PRO A 417 -27.40 10.55 -15.41
N VAL A 418 -26.45 9.92 -14.71
CA VAL A 418 -25.22 9.44 -15.35
C VAL A 418 -25.59 8.24 -16.22
N THR A 419 -25.54 8.41 -17.54
CA THR A 419 -25.79 7.39 -18.58
C THR A 419 -24.87 7.64 -19.77
N TYR A 420 -24.71 6.66 -20.68
CA TYR A 420 -23.89 6.86 -21.88
C TYR A 420 -24.29 8.11 -22.66
N LYS A 421 -25.60 8.30 -22.91
CA LYS A 421 -26.12 9.42 -23.71
C LYS A 421 -25.76 10.78 -23.11
N ASN A 422 -25.97 10.96 -21.81
CA ASN A 422 -25.72 12.24 -21.15
C ASN A 422 -24.22 12.52 -21.04
N VAL A 423 -23.39 11.48 -20.86
CA VAL A 423 -21.92 11.62 -20.86
C VAL A 423 -21.38 11.94 -22.26
N GLU A 424 -21.98 11.42 -23.32
CA GLU A 424 -21.59 11.70 -24.71
C GLU A 424 -21.80 13.16 -25.13
N GLU A 425 -22.80 13.81 -24.54
CA GLU A 425 -23.13 15.23 -24.74
C GLU A 425 -22.41 16.16 -23.74
N ASP A 426 -21.73 15.59 -22.73
CA ASP A 426 -21.07 16.33 -21.66
C ASP A 426 -19.86 17.15 -22.17
N VAL A 427 -19.68 18.35 -21.62
CA VAL A 427 -18.51 19.20 -21.90
C VAL A 427 -17.21 18.51 -21.49
N PHE A 428 -17.25 17.68 -20.44
CA PHE A 428 -16.07 16.97 -19.95
C PHE A 428 -15.52 15.94 -20.96
N LEU A 429 -16.34 15.38 -21.84
CA LEU A 429 -15.86 14.53 -22.92
C LEU A 429 -14.93 15.31 -23.87
N LYS A 430 -15.28 16.55 -24.21
CA LYS A 430 -14.42 17.41 -25.05
C LYS A 430 -13.09 17.73 -24.36
N ILE A 431 -13.11 17.88 -23.03
CA ILE A 431 -11.90 18.12 -22.23
C ILE A 431 -10.99 16.88 -22.28
N PHE A 432 -11.53 15.68 -22.04
CA PHE A 432 -10.73 14.45 -22.10
C PHE A 432 -10.15 14.19 -23.49
N LEU A 433 -10.92 14.47 -24.56
CA LEU A 433 -10.43 14.37 -25.94
C LEU A 433 -9.30 15.37 -26.20
N PHE A 434 -9.47 16.64 -25.80
CA PHE A 434 -8.42 17.64 -25.90
C PHE A 434 -7.13 17.21 -25.20
N PHE A 435 -7.23 16.68 -23.97
CA PHE A 435 -6.06 16.17 -23.25
C PHE A 435 -5.45 14.95 -23.95
N CYS A 436 -6.27 14.08 -24.53
CA CYS A 436 -5.77 12.96 -25.31
C CYS A 436 -4.91 13.45 -26.48
N ASP A 437 -5.36 14.48 -27.20
CA ASP A 437 -4.64 15.04 -28.33
C ASP A 437 -3.34 15.75 -27.91
N ASP A 438 -3.36 16.53 -26.82
CA ASP A 438 -2.22 17.29 -26.30
C ASP A 438 -1.15 16.41 -25.61
N LEU A 439 -1.55 15.27 -25.05
CA LEU A 439 -0.63 14.35 -24.38
C LEU A 439 0.21 13.54 -25.38
N SER A 440 1.48 13.32 -25.04
CA SER A 440 2.31 12.30 -25.68
C SER A 440 1.72 10.89 -25.51
N TRP A 441 2.23 9.90 -26.25
CA TRP A 441 1.77 8.50 -26.11
C TRP A 441 1.89 7.99 -24.65
N GLU A 442 2.95 8.38 -23.93
CA GLU A 442 3.16 8.01 -22.53
C GLU A 442 2.11 8.67 -21.63
N GLY A 443 1.84 9.96 -21.87
CA GLY A 443 0.78 10.70 -21.18
C GLY A 443 -0.61 10.10 -21.40
N ARG A 444 -0.94 9.74 -22.65
CA ARG A 444 -2.20 9.05 -23.01
C ARG A 444 -2.32 7.71 -22.29
N TYR A 445 -1.24 6.92 -22.26
CA TYR A 445 -1.19 5.65 -21.55
C TYR A 445 -1.45 5.82 -20.05
N ILE A 446 -0.87 6.86 -19.41
CA ILE A 446 -1.11 7.16 -18.00
C ILE A 446 -2.56 7.63 -17.77
N MET A 447 -3.08 8.53 -18.62
CA MET A 447 -4.45 9.04 -18.52
C MET A 447 -5.48 7.90 -18.63
N PHE A 448 -5.36 7.03 -19.64
CA PHE A 448 -6.25 5.88 -19.79
C PHE A 448 -6.11 4.90 -18.63
N ASN A 449 -4.90 4.70 -18.09
CA ASN A 449 -4.74 3.92 -16.87
C ASN A 449 -5.45 4.56 -15.66
N ALA A 450 -5.40 5.88 -15.53
CA ALA A 450 -6.08 6.61 -14.46
C ALA A 450 -7.62 6.50 -14.58
N MET A 451 -8.15 6.58 -15.79
CA MET A 451 -9.58 6.35 -16.06
C MET A 451 -9.96 4.89 -15.77
N ALA A 452 -9.15 3.93 -16.23
CA ALA A 452 -9.36 2.51 -16.00
C ALA A 452 -9.23 2.13 -14.51
N ASN A 453 -8.51 2.91 -13.69
CA ASN A 453 -8.48 2.73 -12.23
C ASN A 453 -9.85 2.96 -11.58
N GLN A 454 -10.77 3.67 -12.24
CA GLN A 454 -12.10 3.94 -11.72
C GLN A 454 -13.11 2.85 -12.09
N LEU A 455 -12.74 1.90 -12.96
CA LEU A 455 -13.57 0.78 -13.39
C LEU A 455 -13.59 -0.36 -12.36
N ARG A 456 -14.15 -0.09 -11.18
CA ARG A 456 -14.10 -0.96 -10.00
C ARG A 456 -15.41 -1.76 -9.85
N TYR A 457 -15.89 -1.95 -8.63
CA TYR A 457 -17.22 -2.48 -8.36
C TYR A 457 -18.33 -1.51 -8.85
N PRO A 458 -19.60 -1.95 -8.96
CA PRO A 458 -20.72 -1.07 -9.34
C PRO A 458 -20.85 0.15 -8.43
N ASN A 459 -20.65 1.35 -8.99
CA ASN A 459 -20.86 2.66 -8.37
C ASN A 459 -20.91 3.73 -9.49
N VAL A 460 -21.29 4.95 -9.15
CA VAL A 460 -21.45 6.05 -10.12
C VAL A 460 -20.14 6.50 -10.77
N HIS A 461 -18.98 6.34 -10.12
CA HIS A 461 -17.69 6.60 -10.75
C HIS A 461 -17.40 5.55 -11.82
N THR A 462 -17.60 4.26 -11.49
CA THR A 462 -17.46 3.17 -12.45
C THR A 462 -18.35 3.40 -13.66
N HIS A 463 -19.62 3.78 -13.46
CA HIS A 463 -20.54 4.09 -14.54
C HIS A 463 -20.04 5.26 -15.41
N TYR A 464 -19.72 6.39 -14.79
CA TYR A 464 -19.27 7.58 -15.52
C TYR A 464 -18.02 7.32 -16.35
N PHE A 465 -16.99 6.70 -15.77
CA PHE A 465 -15.74 6.41 -16.50
C PHE A 465 -15.91 5.33 -17.56
N LEU A 466 -16.81 4.36 -17.36
CA LEU A 466 -17.17 3.39 -18.38
C LEU A 466 -17.83 4.08 -19.57
N SER A 467 -18.87 4.89 -19.34
CA SER A 467 -19.55 5.68 -20.37
C SER A 467 -18.59 6.64 -21.08
N MET A 468 -17.72 7.32 -20.32
CA MET A 468 -16.73 8.26 -20.85
C MET A 468 -15.73 7.57 -21.76
N LEU A 469 -15.14 6.44 -21.34
CA LEU A 469 -14.18 5.69 -22.14
C LEU A 469 -14.80 5.14 -23.43
N LEU A 470 -16.05 4.67 -23.37
CA LEU A 470 -16.78 4.20 -24.55
C LEU A 470 -17.09 5.36 -25.53
N ALA A 471 -17.53 6.51 -25.01
CA ALA A 471 -17.80 7.70 -25.83
C ALA A 471 -16.52 8.27 -26.44
N MET A 472 -15.42 8.29 -25.69
CA MET A 472 -14.10 8.65 -26.21
C MET A 472 -13.68 7.68 -27.31
N TYR A 473 -13.77 6.37 -27.10
CA TYR A 473 -13.33 5.37 -28.07
C TYR A 473 -13.92 5.60 -29.47
N GLN A 474 -15.19 6.02 -29.59
CA GLN A 474 -15.78 6.33 -30.91
C GLN A 474 -15.16 7.55 -31.60
N LYS A 475 -14.72 8.54 -30.82
CA LYS A 475 -14.21 9.84 -31.29
C LYS A 475 -12.68 9.87 -31.44
N LEU A 476 -11.97 8.90 -30.85
CA LEU A 476 -10.51 8.79 -30.90
C LEU A 476 -10.00 8.33 -32.29
N ASP A 477 -8.79 8.76 -32.62
CA ASP A 477 -8.00 8.26 -33.75
C ASP A 477 -7.52 6.81 -33.52
N GLU A 478 -7.06 6.14 -34.58
CA GLU A 478 -6.66 4.72 -34.54
C GLU A 478 -5.54 4.46 -33.51
N TRP A 479 -4.57 5.37 -33.39
CA TRP A 479 -3.46 5.23 -32.45
C TRP A 479 -3.94 5.35 -30.99
N SER A 480 -4.77 6.34 -30.68
CA SER A 480 -5.29 6.50 -29.32
C SER A 480 -6.26 5.37 -28.94
N LYS A 481 -7.02 4.83 -29.90
CA LYS A 481 -7.82 3.60 -29.71
C LYS A 481 -6.93 2.41 -29.35
N GLU A 482 -5.80 2.22 -30.04
CA GLU A 482 -4.85 1.17 -29.73
C GLU A 482 -4.30 1.30 -28.30
N VAL A 483 -3.89 2.51 -27.88
CA VAL A 483 -3.38 2.75 -26.52
C VAL A 483 -4.47 2.44 -25.48
N LEU A 484 -5.71 2.88 -25.70
CA LEU A 484 -6.82 2.58 -24.81
C LEU A 484 -7.07 1.06 -24.71
N VAL A 485 -7.18 0.37 -25.84
CA VAL A 485 -7.39 -1.09 -25.85
C VAL A 485 -6.23 -1.83 -25.20
N ARG A 486 -4.99 -1.38 -25.40
CA ARG A 486 -3.80 -1.92 -24.73
C ARG A 486 -3.92 -1.83 -23.20
N VAL A 487 -4.33 -0.67 -22.67
CA VAL A 487 -4.52 -0.47 -21.22
C VAL A 487 -5.58 -1.40 -20.64
N LEU A 488 -6.67 -1.66 -21.38
CA LEU A 488 -7.70 -2.57 -20.91
C LEU A 488 -7.27 -4.03 -21.05
N LEU A 489 -6.63 -4.39 -22.17
CA LEU A 489 -6.21 -5.75 -22.47
C LEU A 489 -5.10 -6.22 -21.53
N GLU A 490 -4.08 -5.39 -21.26
CA GLU A 490 -2.99 -5.74 -20.32
C GLU A 490 -3.54 -6.13 -18.94
N ARG A 491 -4.62 -5.47 -18.50
CA ARG A 491 -5.30 -5.72 -17.22
C ARG A 491 -6.14 -6.99 -17.23
N VAL A 492 -6.77 -7.35 -18.36
CA VAL A 492 -7.60 -8.55 -18.45
C VAL A 492 -6.78 -9.82 -18.69
N VAL A 493 -5.66 -9.75 -19.41
CA VAL A 493 -4.78 -10.92 -19.61
C VAL A 493 -3.98 -11.30 -18.36
N ALA A 494 -3.83 -10.38 -17.42
CA ALA A 494 -3.17 -10.64 -16.15
C ALA A 494 -3.92 -11.69 -15.31
N CYS A 495 -3.19 -12.31 -14.38
CA CYS A 495 -3.77 -13.23 -13.40
C CYS A 495 -4.91 -12.56 -12.62
N ARG A 496 -5.92 -13.37 -12.26
CA ARG A 496 -7.03 -12.95 -11.40
C ARG A 496 -6.52 -12.34 -10.08
N PRO A 497 -7.32 -11.45 -9.45
CA PRO A 497 -8.67 -11.02 -9.81
C PRO A 497 -8.72 -9.99 -10.96
N HIS A 498 -9.93 -9.70 -11.45
CA HIS A 498 -10.20 -8.67 -12.45
C HIS A 498 -11.26 -7.71 -11.91
N PRO A 499 -11.09 -6.38 -12.01
CA PRO A 499 -12.12 -5.43 -11.59
C PRO A 499 -13.42 -5.61 -12.37
N TRP A 500 -14.56 -5.44 -11.70
CA TRP A 500 -15.87 -5.68 -12.31
C TRP A 500 -16.11 -4.77 -13.52
N GLY A 501 -15.95 -3.46 -13.35
CA GLY A 501 -16.16 -2.47 -14.42
C GLY A 501 -15.16 -2.63 -15.58
N LEU A 502 -13.93 -3.04 -15.28
CA LEU A 502 -12.93 -3.38 -16.31
C LEU A 502 -13.44 -4.54 -17.19
N THR A 503 -14.04 -5.54 -16.56
CA THR A 503 -14.60 -6.67 -17.29
C THR A 503 -15.79 -6.20 -18.14
N VAL A 504 -16.71 -5.41 -17.57
CA VAL A 504 -17.87 -4.87 -18.30
C VAL A 504 -17.46 -4.09 -19.55
N ILE A 505 -16.53 -3.13 -19.45
CA ILE A 505 -16.12 -2.35 -20.63
C ILE A 505 -15.47 -3.22 -21.71
N MET A 506 -14.70 -4.23 -21.33
CA MET A 506 -14.07 -5.14 -22.29
C MET A 506 -15.10 -6.03 -22.99
N VAL A 507 -16.11 -6.50 -22.27
CA VAL A 507 -17.23 -7.23 -22.88
C VAL A 507 -18.01 -6.32 -23.84
N GLU A 508 -18.28 -5.08 -23.44
CA GLU A 508 -19.03 -4.12 -24.25
C GLU A 508 -18.30 -3.78 -25.56
N LEU A 509 -16.99 -3.53 -25.52
CA LEU A 509 -16.17 -3.29 -26.72
C LEU A 509 -16.12 -4.51 -27.66
N VAL A 510 -16.15 -5.72 -27.09
CA VAL A 510 -16.07 -6.98 -27.86
C VAL A 510 -17.40 -7.37 -28.50
N LYS A 511 -18.51 -7.22 -27.76
CA LYS A 511 -19.85 -7.66 -28.20
C LYS A 511 -20.56 -6.61 -29.04
N ASN A 512 -20.51 -5.34 -28.62
CA ASN A 512 -21.30 -4.30 -29.25
C ASN A 512 -20.66 -3.84 -30.57
N ARG A 513 -21.37 -4.11 -31.67
CA ARG A 513 -20.92 -3.79 -33.04
C ARG A 513 -20.70 -2.30 -33.26
N LYS A 514 -21.30 -1.43 -32.44
CA LYS A 514 -21.10 0.04 -32.49
C LYS A 514 -19.63 0.43 -32.43
N TYR A 515 -18.82 -0.29 -31.66
CA TYR A 515 -17.40 0.03 -31.47
C TYR A 515 -16.47 -0.58 -32.53
N GLN A 516 -16.96 -1.52 -33.35
CA GLN A 516 -16.19 -2.10 -34.46
C GLN A 516 -14.76 -2.54 -34.07
N LEU A 517 -14.56 -3.07 -32.85
CA LEU A 517 -13.24 -3.44 -32.34
C LEU A 517 -12.55 -4.45 -33.27
N TRP A 518 -13.30 -5.45 -33.72
CA TRP A 518 -12.83 -6.48 -34.66
C TRP A 518 -12.43 -5.96 -36.04
N GLN A 519 -12.77 -4.71 -36.40
CA GLN A 519 -12.38 -4.11 -37.67
C GLN A 519 -11.10 -3.28 -37.55
N GLN A 520 -10.61 -3.05 -36.32
CA GLN A 520 -9.37 -2.31 -36.10
C GLN A 520 -8.15 -3.14 -36.51
N LYS A 521 -7.17 -2.53 -37.18
CA LYS A 521 -5.99 -3.24 -37.68
C LYS A 521 -5.14 -3.80 -36.55
N PHE A 522 -5.00 -3.04 -35.45
CA PHE A 522 -4.16 -3.42 -34.31
C PHE A 522 -4.62 -4.71 -33.60
N VAL A 523 -5.89 -5.08 -33.73
CA VAL A 523 -6.43 -6.34 -33.17
C VAL A 523 -5.85 -7.56 -33.89
N HIS A 524 -5.52 -7.42 -35.18
CA HIS A 524 -5.04 -8.49 -36.06
C HIS A 524 -3.52 -8.47 -36.26
N MET A 525 -2.79 -7.54 -35.62
CA MET A 525 -1.34 -7.44 -35.77
C MET A 525 -0.57 -8.61 -35.15
N SER A 526 -1.16 -9.31 -34.18
CA SER A 526 -0.55 -10.48 -33.54
C SER A 526 -1.62 -11.53 -33.20
N PRO A 527 -1.36 -12.82 -33.48
CA PRO A 527 -2.25 -13.91 -33.08
C PRO A 527 -2.50 -13.97 -31.57
N ASP A 528 -1.57 -13.49 -30.75
CA ASP A 528 -1.71 -13.52 -29.29
C ASP A 528 -2.71 -12.47 -28.78
N ILE A 529 -2.73 -11.29 -29.42
CA ILE A 529 -3.73 -10.24 -29.14
C ILE A 529 -5.11 -10.75 -29.52
N GLU A 530 -5.24 -11.33 -30.71
CA GLU A 530 -6.50 -11.89 -31.18
C GLU A 530 -6.99 -13.01 -30.24
N LYS A 531 -6.13 -13.97 -29.90
CA LYS A 531 -6.46 -15.04 -28.93
C LYS A 531 -6.91 -14.50 -27.58
N ALA A 532 -6.26 -13.45 -27.06
CA ALA A 532 -6.64 -12.85 -25.79
C ALA A 532 -8.06 -12.26 -25.85
N ILE A 533 -8.37 -11.52 -26.91
CA ILE A 533 -9.71 -10.93 -27.13
C ILE A 533 -10.74 -12.04 -27.39
N LEU A 534 -10.39 -13.09 -28.14
CA LEU A 534 -11.22 -14.27 -28.36
C LEU A 534 -11.54 -15.01 -27.06
N SER A 535 -10.58 -15.12 -26.13
CA SER A 535 -10.80 -15.74 -24.82
C SER A 535 -11.85 -14.98 -24.01
N ILE A 536 -11.84 -13.65 -24.07
CA ILE A 536 -12.86 -12.81 -23.45
C ILE A 536 -14.21 -13.06 -24.14
N ALA A 537 -14.26 -13.01 -25.48
CA ALA A 537 -15.48 -13.23 -26.27
C ALA A 537 -16.13 -14.59 -25.99
N ARG A 538 -15.34 -15.67 -25.89
CA ARG A 538 -15.81 -17.01 -25.52
C ARG A 538 -16.40 -17.04 -24.10
N SER A 539 -15.76 -16.35 -23.15
CA SER A 539 -16.29 -16.22 -21.78
C SER A 539 -17.64 -15.50 -21.72
N CYS A 540 -17.98 -14.73 -22.76
CA CYS A 540 -19.25 -14.03 -22.93
C CYS A 540 -20.31 -14.82 -23.72
N GLY A 541 -20.01 -16.06 -24.15
CA GLY A 541 -20.89 -16.85 -25.02
C GLY A 541 -21.00 -16.35 -26.47
N VAL A 542 -20.03 -15.55 -26.96
CA VAL A 542 -20.01 -15.12 -28.36
C VAL A 542 -19.45 -16.25 -29.23
N ASP A 543 -20.30 -16.89 -30.02
CA ASP A 543 -19.87 -17.89 -31.00
C ASP A 543 -19.37 -17.20 -32.27
N LEU A 544 -18.06 -17.17 -32.46
CA LEU A 544 -17.40 -16.47 -33.58
C LEU A 544 -17.28 -17.33 -34.84
N LYS A 545 -17.80 -18.56 -34.83
CA LYS A 545 -17.76 -19.50 -35.97
C LYS A 545 -18.47 -19.00 -37.24
N ALA A 546 -19.30 -17.95 -37.15
CA ALA A 546 -19.93 -17.32 -38.32
C ALA A 546 -19.07 -16.21 -38.99
N ARG A 547 -17.85 -15.93 -38.50
CA ARG A 547 -17.03 -14.79 -38.97
C ARG A 547 -15.86 -15.16 -39.88
N SER A 548 -15.60 -16.45 -40.14
CA SER A 548 -14.53 -16.90 -41.04
C SER A 548 -14.88 -16.84 -42.54
N GLU A 549 -16.13 -16.58 -42.92
CA GLU A 549 -16.54 -16.63 -44.33
C GLU A 549 -16.40 -15.30 -45.09
N VAL A 550 -16.16 -14.16 -44.41
CA VAL A 550 -16.05 -12.84 -45.09
C VAL A 550 -14.59 -12.51 -45.49
N GLY A 551 -13.61 -13.33 -45.08
CA GLY A 551 -12.20 -13.18 -45.45
C GLY A 551 -11.72 -14.04 -46.62
N SER A 552 -12.57 -14.93 -47.15
CA SER A 552 -12.16 -15.97 -48.12
C SER A 552 -12.50 -15.66 -49.59
N GLU A 553 -13.09 -14.51 -49.93
CA GLU A 553 -13.44 -14.17 -51.33
C GLU A 553 -12.39 -13.30 -52.05
N ARG A 554 -11.11 -13.41 -51.66
CA ARG A 554 -10.00 -12.90 -52.48
C ARG A 554 -8.96 -13.98 -52.68
N GLY A 555 -9.19 -14.83 -53.69
CA GLY A 555 -8.17 -15.76 -54.17
C GLY A 555 -8.72 -17.02 -54.82
N ALA A 556 -9.60 -16.90 -55.81
CA ALA A 556 -9.98 -18.05 -56.63
C ALA A 556 -10.44 -17.62 -58.03
N ILE A 557 -9.54 -17.03 -58.82
CA ILE A 557 -9.65 -17.02 -60.30
C ILE A 557 -8.22 -17.15 -60.86
N SER A 558 -8.01 -18.17 -61.70
CA SER A 558 -6.87 -18.47 -62.61
C SER A 558 -5.50 -18.71 -61.94
N ASP A 559 -4.70 -19.75 -62.22
CA ASP A 559 -4.70 -20.71 -63.33
C ASP A 559 -4.08 -22.05 -62.89
N SER A 560 -4.62 -23.11 -63.46
CA SER A 560 -4.01 -24.41 -63.62
C SER A 560 -2.67 -24.32 -64.37
N MET A 561 -1.60 -24.96 -63.87
CA MET A 561 -0.62 -25.66 -64.70
C MET A 561 0.30 -26.59 -63.89
N SER A 562 0.27 -27.87 -64.32
CA SER A 562 1.30 -28.93 -64.28
C SER A 562 1.99 -29.32 -62.96
N GLN A 563 1.72 -30.57 -62.57
CA GLN A 563 2.68 -31.49 -61.96
C GLN A 563 3.94 -31.59 -62.83
N ASP A 564 5.13 -31.44 -62.23
CA ASP A 564 6.21 -32.45 -62.21
C ASP A 564 7.53 -31.84 -61.69
N ASP A 565 8.24 -32.67 -60.92
CA ASP A 565 9.68 -32.65 -60.62
C ASP A 565 10.31 -31.51 -59.78
N VAL A 566 10.84 -31.87 -58.60
CA VAL A 566 12.28 -32.14 -58.37
C VAL A 566 12.58 -32.15 -56.85
N LYS A 567 13.18 -33.25 -56.40
CA LYS A 567 13.87 -33.42 -55.11
C LYS A 567 15.02 -32.43 -54.94
N ILE A 568 15.18 -31.89 -53.72
CA ILE A 568 16.34 -32.04 -52.80
C ILE A 568 15.89 -31.55 -51.43
#